data_AF-A0A6I5EEY1-F1
#
_entry.id   AF-A0A6I5EEY1-F1
#
_cell.length_a   1.000
_cell.length_b   1.000
_cell.length_c   1.000
_cell.angle_alpha   90.00
_cell.angle_beta   90.00
_cell.angle_gamma   90.00
#
_symmetry.space_group_name_H-M   'P 1'
#
loop_
_entity.id
_entity.type
_entity.pdbx_description
1 polymer ?
#
loop_
_entity_poly.entity_id
_entity_poly.type
_entity_poly.pdbx_seq_one_letter_code
_entity_poly.pdbx_strand_id
1 'polypeptide(L)'
;MYSLKISTMRRVIGRAVVTAVAVALTAFLPSTAQAAVSVPPAAARDATCGVLAPGASATAQAAVDAACAQIGVWYSWGGGHGATPGATYGYYDGVDPDSLHDGERKGFDCSGLVRYAYYRATGKDLLNGTSNDQFHSSQASARFSAGQGTGPLLPGDLMFWGSGHIHHVAMYLGGGQMVEAYESGTHIRVAPARTGGDYAGAIRINPSGTVPPPPANGGTTFETWGTSVRTHSTPSVSASVVDTFAGPTQVSVQCQQHAETVTAEGYTNDIWSRLADGSWLTNVYIKGPAELPGVPDCGGSTTPPPTSGSKAFQTWGTGVRTHSEPHVNAGVVDYFAQPTTVNVVCQAHAQEVTADGYTNDAWSKLTDGSWLTNIYIKGPAWLPGVPTC
;
A
#
# COMPACT_ATOMS: atom_id res chain seq x y z
N MET A 1 17.21 96.57 27.01
CA MET A 1 17.70 95.53 26.06
C MET A 1 18.89 94.84 26.72
N TYR A 2 19.01 93.51 26.58
CA TYR A 2 20.11 92.65 27.10
C TYR A 2 20.48 92.85 28.59
N SER A 3 20.02 92.03 29.53
CA SER A 3 20.52 90.67 29.86
C SER A 3 22.04 90.62 30.06
N LEU A 4 22.60 90.10 31.16
CA LEU A 4 22.05 89.14 32.15
C LEU A 4 22.34 89.53 33.63
N LYS A 5 21.60 88.93 34.58
CA LYS A 5 21.72 89.17 36.05
C LYS A 5 22.75 88.21 36.69
N ILE A 6 23.72 88.70 37.48
CA ILE A 6 23.73 88.93 38.95
C ILE A 6 23.77 87.64 39.81
N SER A 7 24.97 87.35 40.35
CA SER A 7 25.36 86.76 41.66
C SER A 7 24.68 85.43 42.14
N THR A 8 25.03 84.73 43.23
CA THR A 8 25.92 84.90 44.43
C THR A 8 26.30 83.46 44.93
N MET A 9 27.15 83.10 45.90
CA MET A 9 27.99 83.76 46.95
C MET A 9 29.14 82.79 47.38
N ARG A 10 29.90 83.11 48.45
CA ARG A 10 30.89 82.21 49.10
C ARG A 10 30.24 81.33 50.19
N ARG A 11 30.83 80.15 50.47
CA ARG A 11 31.29 79.74 51.83
C ARG A 11 32.25 78.54 51.77
N VAL A 12 32.89 78.26 52.91
CA VAL A 12 34.03 77.31 53.10
C VAL A 12 33.74 76.46 54.35
N ILE A 13 34.54 75.41 54.56
CA ILE A 13 34.65 74.53 55.76
C ILE A 13 33.68 73.32 55.74
N GLY A 14 34.24 72.12 55.99
CA GLY A 14 33.46 70.89 56.20
C GLY A 14 34.26 69.60 55.92
N ARG A 15 35.14 69.17 56.84
CA ARG A 15 35.69 67.80 56.83
C ARG A 15 34.64 66.86 57.43
N ALA A 16 34.30 65.79 56.72
CA ALA A 16 33.64 64.61 57.28
C ALA A 16 34.19 63.35 56.60
N VAL A 17 34.68 62.40 57.40
CA VAL A 17 35.03 61.06 56.92
C VAL A 17 33.81 60.18 57.16
N VAL A 18 33.34 59.48 56.13
CA VAL A 18 32.24 58.52 56.24
C VAL A 18 32.70 57.18 55.69
N THR A 19 32.83 56.20 56.58
CA THR A 19 33.23 54.83 56.26
C THR A 19 32.05 54.09 55.61
N ALA A 20 32.16 53.72 54.34
CA ALA A 20 31.12 52.97 53.65
C ALA A 20 31.15 51.48 54.06
N VAL A 21 30.14 51.03 54.79
CA VAL A 21 29.94 49.61 55.10
C VAL A 21 29.13 48.97 53.98
N ALA A 22 29.77 48.10 53.19
CA ALA A 22 29.10 47.35 52.13
C ALA A 22 28.34 46.14 52.70
N VAL A 23 27.01 46.26 52.81
CA VAL A 23 26.14 45.13 53.18
C VAL A 23 25.87 44.28 51.93
N ALA A 24 26.50 43.11 51.85
CA ALA A 24 26.24 42.16 50.78
C ALA A 24 24.95 41.37 51.05
N LEU A 25 23.91 41.58 50.24
CA LEU A 25 22.72 40.71 50.26
C LEU A 25 23.04 39.40 49.54
N THR A 26 23.14 38.31 50.30
CA THR A 26 23.20 36.94 49.76
C THR A 26 21.80 36.45 49.41
N ALA A 27 21.49 36.38 48.12
CA ALA A 27 20.24 35.80 47.64
C ALA A 27 20.27 34.27 47.79
N PHE A 28 19.49 33.73 48.74
CA PHE A 28 19.26 32.29 48.85
C PHE A 28 18.30 31.83 47.74
N LEU A 29 18.84 31.13 46.74
CA LEU A 29 18.04 30.34 45.80
C LEU A 29 17.83 28.93 46.38
N PRO A 30 16.58 28.42 46.45
CA PRO A 30 16.33 27.04 46.88
C PRO A 30 16.80 26.08 45.77
N SER A 31 17.88 25.35 46.04
CA SER A 31 18.36 24.31 45.11
C SER A 31 17.42 23.11 45.16
N THR A 32 16.52 23.01 44.17
CA THR A 32 15.70 21.81 43.96
C THR A 32 16.60 20.68 43.47
N ALA A 33 17.08 19.86 44.40
CA ALA A 33 17.85 18.66 44.10
C ALA A 33 16.97 17.66 43.33
N GLN A 34 17.00 17.74 42.00
CA GLN A 34 16.31 16.81 41.12
C GLN A 34 16.89 15.41 41.36
N ALA A 35 16.14 14.55 42.04
CA ALA A 35 16.54 13.16 42.25
C ALA A 35 16.61 12.46 40.89
N ALA A 36 17.82 12.29 40.36
CA ALA A 36 18.05 11.59 39.11
C ALA A 36 17.62 10.13 39.30
N VAL A 37 16.51 9.74 38.67
CA VAL A 37 16.06 8.36 38.66
C VAL A 37 17.12 7.55 37.92
N SER A 38 17.90 6.78 38.68
CA SER A 38 18.91 5.88 38.12
C SER A 38 18.20 4.74 37.40
N VAL A 39 17.93 4.95 36.11
CA VAL A 39 17.49 3.89 35.20
C VAL A 39 18.52 2.76 35.34
N PRO A 40 18.12 1.53 35.70
CA PRO A 40 19.05 0.43 35.82
C PRO A 40 19.77 0.25 34.48
N PRO A 41 21.09 -0.06 34.48
CA PRO A 41 21.80 -0.28 33.22
C PRO A 41 21.06 -1.37 32.44
N ALA A 42 20.77 -1.10 31.17
CA ALA A 42 20.16 -2.09 30.30
C ALA A 42 21.03 -3.35 30.36
N ALA A 43 20.39 -4.51 30.67
CA ALA A 43 21.08 -5.79 30.67
C ALA A 43 21.85 -5.91 29.36
N ALA A 44 23.14 -6.22 29.44
CA ALA A 44 24.07 -6.07 28.33
C ALA A 44 23.50 -6.76 27.08
N ARG A 45 23.05 -5.97 26.11
CA ARG A 45 22.47 -6.50 24.88
C ARG A 45 23.55 -7.32 24.20
N ASP A 46 23.25 -8.59 23.95
CA ASP A 46 24.11 -9.40 23.11
C ASP A 46 24.27 -8.70 21.76
N ALA A 47 25.51 -8.62 21.27
CA ALA A 47 25.87 -7.75 20.14
C ALA A 47 25.37 -8.27 18.77
N THR A 48 24.48 -9.27 18.82
CA THR A 48 23.91 -10.03 17.72
C THR A 48 22.56 -9.49 17.25
N CYS A 49 21.79 -8.81 18.12
CA CYS A 49 20.46 -8.30 17.78
C CYS A 49 20.39 -6.76 17.89
N GLY A 50 20.15 -6.11 16.74
CA GLY A 50 19.95 -4.67 16.64
C GLY A 50 19.87 -4.25 15.18
N VAL A 51 20.03 -2.95 14.90
CA VAL A 51 20.19 -2.44 13.53
C VAL A 51 21.64 -2.66 13.09
N LEU A 52 21.84 -3.63 12.21
CA LEU A 52 23.15 -4.12 11.74
C LEU A 52 23.55 -3.58 10.36
N ALA A 53 22.78 -2.64 9.79
CA ALA A 53 23.12 -1.93 8.57
C ALA A 53 22.60 -0.48 8.58
N PRO A 54 23.17 0.44 7.78
CA PRO A 54 22.63 1.78 7.59
C PRO A 54 21.23 1.78 6.94
N GLY A 55 20.53 2.93 7.02
CA GLY A 55 19.29 3.18 6.29
C GLY A 55 17.99 2.87 7.04
N ALA A 56 18.05 2.30 8.24
CA ALA A 56 16.89 2.17 9.12
C ALA A 56 16.28 3.56 9.42
N SER A 57 14.95 3.68 9.33
CA SER A 57 14.23 4.87 9.82
C SER A 57 14.18 4.86 11.36
N ALA A 58 13.92 6.01 12.00
CA ALA A 58 13.82 6.09 13.45
C ALA A 58 12.76 5.13 14.04
N THR A 59 11.65 4.91 13.33
CA THR A 59 10.62 3.94 13.74
C THR A 59 11.06 2.49 13.47
N ALA A 60 11.75 2.23 12.35
CA ALA A 60 12.27 0.90 12.06
C ALA A 60 13.34 0.47 13.07
N GLN A 61 14.23 1.39 13.47
CA GLN A 61 15.15 1.26 14.60
C GLN A 61 14.39 0.91 15.89
N ALA A 62 13.36 1.68 16.26
CA ALA A 62 12.57 1.40 17.46
C ALA A 62 11.80 0.07 17.42
N ALA A 63 11.38 -0.39 16.23
CA ALA A 63 10.73 -1.69 16.05
C ALA A 63 11.74 -2.84 16.21
N VAL A 64 12.91 -2.73 15.58
CA VAL A 64 14.04 -3.66 15.76
C VAL A 64 14.47 -3.72 17.23
N ASP A 65 14.58 -2.58 17.90
CA ASP A 65 14.88 -2.49 19.33
C ASP A 65 13.84 -3.20 20.21
N ALA A 66 12.56 -3.12 19.85
CA ALA A 66 11.47 -3.77 20.56
C ALA A 66 11.44 -5.29 20.33
N ALA A 67 11.70 -5.75 19.10
CA ALA A 67 11.82 -7.17 18.75
C ALA A 67 13.05 -7.81 19.42
N CYS A 68 14.21 -7.15 19.34
CA CYS A 68 15.45 -7.62 19.98
C CYS A 68 15.36 -7.63 21.52
N ALA A 69 14.50 -6.81 22.13
CA ALA A 69 14.20 -6.89 23.55
C ALA A 69 13.39 -8.15 23.95
N GLN A 70 12.92 -8.95 22.99
CA GLN A 70 12.22 -10.23 23.23
C GLN A 70 13.13 -11.46 23.01
N ILE A 71 14.42 -11.30 22.67
CA ILE A 71 15.33 -12.45 22.50
C ILE A 71 15.32 -13.32 23.77
N GLY A 72 15.12 -14.63 23.61
CA GLY A 72 14.98 -15.56 24.73
C GLY A 72 13.59 -15.60 25.40
N VAL A 73 12.59 -14.90 24.87
CA VAL A 73 11.16 -15.20 25.12
C VAL A 73 10.77 -16.46 24.32
N TRP A 74 9.80 -17.23 24.79
CA TRP A 74 9.31 -18.41 24.08
C TRP A 74 8.62 -18.06 22.75
N TYR A 75 8.72 -18.96 21.77
CA TYR A 75 7.67 -19.10 20.76
C TYR A 75 6.37 -19.55 21.43
N SER A 76 5.23 -19.10 20.92
CA SER A 76 3.93 -19.62 21.33
C SER A 76 2.94 -19.46 20.18
N TRP A 77 2.36 -20.55 19.66
CA TRP A 77 1.44 -20.55 18.53
C TRP A 77 0.16 -19.74 18.83
N GLY A 78 -0.11 -18.68 18.05
CA GLY A 78 -1.15 -17.69 18.35
C GLY A 78 -0.75 -16.64 19.39
N GLY A 79 0.49 -16.68 19.89
CA GLY A 79 1.04 -15.75 20.86
C GLY A 79 1.23 -14.34 20.29
N GLY A 80 0.79 -13.32 21.03
CA GLY A 80 0.89 -11.92 20.60
C GLY A 80 -0.41 -11.32 20.04
N HIS A 81 -1.45 -12.12 19.85
CA HIS A 81 -2.74 -11.71 19.25
C HIS A 81 -3.80 -11.25 20.26
N GLY A 82 -3.36 -10.83 21.46
CA GLY A 82 -4.23 -10.17 22.44
C GLY A 82 -4.78 -8.81 21.95
N ALA A 83 -5.80 -8.31 22.65
CA ALA A 83 -6.43 -7.01 22.34
C ALA A 83 -5.47 -5.80 22.42
N THR A 84 -4.40 -5.92 23.21
CA THR A 84 -3.23 -5.05 23.15
C THR A 84 -2.03 -5.87 22.67
N PRO A 85 -1.26 -5.42 21.65
CA PRO A 85 -0.11 -6.18 21.16
C PRO A 85 0.96 -6.39 22.25
N GLY A 86 1.36 -7.65 22.44
CA GLY A 86 2.30 -8.08 23.47
C GLY A 86 2.12 -9.56 23.81
N ALA A 87 3.14 -10.18 24.41
CA ALA A 87 3.19 -11.64 24.60
C ALA A 87 1.94 -12.18 25.31
N THR A 88 1.34 -13.24 24.75
CA THR A 88 0.21 -13.98 25.31
C THR A 88 0.56 -15.46 25.44
N TYR A 89 -0.29 -16.25 26.10
CA TYR A 89 -0.28 -17.69 25.88
C TYR A 89 -0.84 -18.00 24.49
N GLY A 90 -0.44 -19.14 23.95
CA GLY A 90 -0.87 -19.67 22.67
C GLY A 90 -1.86 -20.83 22.84
N TYR A 91 -1.87 -21.74 21.88
CA TYR A 91 -2.67 -22.96 21.90
C TYR A 91 -2.05 -24.06 21.03
N TYR A 92 -2.34 -25.33 21.33
CA TYR A 92 -1.98 -26.46 20.47
C TYR A 92 -2.66 -26.33 19.11
N ASP A 93 -1.89 -26.34 18.03
CA ASP A 93 -2.37 -26.06 16.67
C ASP A 93 -3.25 -27.18 16.08
N GLY A 94 -3.19 -28.37 16.66
CA GLY A 94 -3.91 -29.57 16.22
C GLY A 94 -3.03 -30.64 15.55
N VAL A 95 -1.81 -30.31 15.13
CA VAL A 95 -0.97 -31.16 14.25
C VAL A 95 0.51 -31.24 14.64
N ASP A 96 1.10 -30.18 15.21
CA ASP A 96 2.49 -30.12 15.65
C ASP A 96 2.63 -30.48 17.15
N PRO A 97 3.27 -31.62 17.50
CA PRO A 97 3.49 -32.01 18.89
C PRO A 97 4.28 -30.98 19.72
N ASP A 98 5.17 -30.18 19.11
CA ASP A 98 5.95 -29.20 19.88
C ASP A 98 5.09 -28.00 20.34
N SER A 99 3.92 -27.78 19.71
CA SER A 99 2.93 -26.77 20.12
C SER A 99 2.06 -27.19 21.31
N LEU A 100 2.13 -28.46 21.77
CA LEU A 100 1.33 -28.98 22.90
C LEU A 100 1.43 -28.14 24.19
N HIS A 101 2.58 -27.50 24.39
CA HIS A 101 2.88 -26.68 25.58
C HIS A 101 2.72 -25.16 25.34
N ASP A 102 2.24 -24.71 24.18
CA ASP A 102 2.15 -23.28 23.87
C ASP A 102 1.03 -22.57 24.65
N GLY A 103 0.01 -23.31 25.09
CA GLY A 103 -0.95 -22.84 26.10
C GLY A 103 -0.33 -22.58 27.49
N GLU A 104 0.86 -23.12 27.76
CA GLU A 104 1.63 -22.92 29.01
C GLU A 104 2.78 -21.91 28.84
N ARG A 105 3.27 -21.72 27.60
CA ARG A 105 4.34 -20.78 27.25
C ARG A 105 3.76 -19.41 26.90
N LYS A 106 4.04 -18.40 27.72
CA LYS A 106 3.75 -16.99 27.37
C LYS A 106 4.81 -16.47 26.40
N GLY A 107 4.43 -16.18 25.17
CA GLY A 107 5.36 -15.86 24.09
C GLY A 107 4.71 -15.15 22.90
N PHE A 108 5.31 -15.34 21.73
CA PHE A 108 4.85 -14.81 20.44
C PHE A 108 4.91 -15.88 19.34
N ASP A 109 3.98 -15.83 18.39
CA ASP A 109 4.21 -16.39 17.05
C ASP A 109 4.93 -15.36 16.15
N CYS A 110 5.22 -15.77 14.93
CA CYS A 110 5.93 -14.95 13.94
C CYS A 110 5.28 -13.58 13.72
N SER A 111 3.96 -13.57 13.53
CA SER A 111 3.16 -12.38 13.27
C SER A 111 2.91 -11.55 14.53
N GLY A 112 2.71 -12.20 15.68
CA GLY A 112 2.56 -11.56 16.97
C GLY A 112 3.81 -10.77 17.40
N LEU A 113 5.01 -11.30 17.12
CA LEU A 113 6.28 -10.62 17.41
C LEU A 113 6.41 -9.30 16.63
N VAL A 114 6.19 -9.33 15.31
CA VAL A 114 6.37 -8.14 14.46
C VAL A 114 5.23 -7.12 14.64
N ARG A 115 4.00 -7.59 14.96
CA ARG A 115 2.88 -6.76 15.43
C ARG A 115 3.26 -5.98 16.68
N TYR A 116 3.77 -6.68 17.71
CA TYR A 116 4.25 -6.06 18.94
C TYR A 116 5.38 -5.06 18.67
N ALA A 117 6.37 -5.43 17.86
CA ALA A 117 7.51 -4.57 17.54
C ALA A 117 7.09 -3.23 16.93
N TYR A 118 6.24 -3.24 15.90
CA TYR A 118 5.73 -2.00 15.29
C TYR A 118 4.73 -1.25 16.17
N TYR A 119 3.94 -1.94 17.00
CA TYR A 119 3.11 -1.29 18.02
C TYR A 119 3.94 -0.52 19.04
N ARG A 120 5.04 -1.11 19.54
CA ARG A 120 5.99 -0.45 20.45
C ARG A 120 6.69 0.75 19.82
N ALA A 121 6.92 0.71 18.51
CA ALA A 121 7.58 1.79 17.76
C ALA A 121 6.66 2.96 17.37
N THR A 122 5.34 2.75 17.27
CA THR A 122 4.39 3.73 16.73
C THR A 122 3.25 4.12 17.69
N GLY A 123 2.98 3.30 18.72
CA GLY A 123 1.77 3.39 19.53
C GLY A 123 0.49 2.94 18.81
N LYS A 124 0.57 2.43 17.57
CA LYS A 124 -0.55 2.04 16.71
C LYS A 124 -0.46 0.56 16.35
N ASP A 125 -1.60 -0.14 16.37
CA ASP A 125 -1.66 -1.55 15.98
C ASP A 125 -1.75 -1.70 14.45
N LEU A 126 -0.62 -1.47 13.78
CA LEU A 126 -0.52 -1.39 12.32
C LEU A 126 -0.51 -2.75 11.60
N LEU A 127 -0.37 -3.84 12.35
CA LEU A 127 -0.07 -5.19 11.86
C LEU A 127 -0.90 -6.26 12.58
N ASN A 128 -2.15 -5.94 12.93
CA ASN A 128 -3.08 -6.93 13.46
C ASN A 128 -3.40 -8.01 12.40
N GLY A 129 -3.58 -9.26 12.84
CA GLY A 129 -3.78 -10.42 11.97
C GLY A 129 -2.52 -11.26 11.75
N THR A 130 -2.68 -12.31 10.95
CA THR A 130 -1.68 -13.34 10.66
C THR A 130 -0.51 -12.84 9.83
N SER A 131 0.53 -13.67 9.67
CA SER A 131 1.63 -13.43 8.71
C SER A 131 1.13 -13.20 7.28
N ASN A 132 0.02 -13.84 6.89
CA ASN A 132 -0.67 -13.60 5.62
C ASN A 132 -1.36 -12.24 5.54
N ASP A 133 -2.06 -11.81 6.60
CA ASP A 133 -2.70 -10.48 6.64
C ASP A 133 -1.65 -9.37 6.65
N GLN A 134 -0.56 -9.58 7.40
CA GLN A 134 0.60 -8.70 7.47
C GLN A 134 1.34 -8.61 6.14
N PHE A 135 1.58 -9.74 5.45
CA PHE A 135 2.15 -9.72 4.12
C PHE A 135 1.32 -8.85 3.18
N HIS A 136 0.00 -9.02 3.20
CA HIS A 136 -0.90 -8.21 2.36
C HIS A 136 -1.13 -6.78 2.88
N SER A 137 -0.59 -6.36 4.03
CA SER A 137 -0.96 -5.11 4.73
C SER A 137 -0.85 -3.82 3.90
N SER A 138 -1.83 -2.93 4.13
CA SER A 138 -1.90 -1.54 3.65
C SER A 138 -0.81 -0.63 4.18
N GLN A 139 -0.12 -1.09 5.22
CA GLN A 139 0.98 -0.36 5.83
C GLN A 139 2.31 -0.62 5.09
N ALA A 140 2.33 -1.38 4.00
CA ALA A 140 3.53 -1.53 3.17
C ALA A 140 3.76 -0.29 2.27
N SER A 141 4.76 0.53 2.62
CA SER A 141 5.27 1.63 1.76
C SER A 141 6.08 1.14 0.56
N ALA A 142 6.61 -0.08 0.62
CA ALA A 142 7.23 -0.77 -0.50
C ALA A 142 7.11 -2.29 -0.29
N ARG A 143 7.27 -3.07 -1.36
CA ARG A 143 7.50 -4.52 -1.31
C ARG A 143 8.70 -4.88 -2.18
N PHE A 144 9.21 -6.08 -1.98
CA PHE A 144 10.36 -6.65 -2.68
C PHE A 144 10.04 -8.11 -2.99
N SER A 145 10.17 -8.51 -4.25
CA SER A 145 9.89 -9.90 -4.66
C SER A 145 10.98 -10.85 -4.21
N ALA A 146 10.65 -12.14 -4.10
CA ALA A 146 11.59 -13.21 -3.77
C ALA A 146 12.95 -13.10 -4.50
N GLY A 147 12.91 -12.84 -5.81
CA GLY A 147 14.09 -12.73 -6.67
C GLY A 147 15.01 -11.52 -6.40
N GLN A 148 14.57 -10.53 -5.62
CA GLN A 148 15.42 -9.42 -5.16
C GLN A 148 16.21 -9.77 -3.89
N GLY A 149 15.86 -10.86 -3.20
CA GLY A 149 16.53 -11.33 -1.98
C GLY A 149 16.58 -10.28 -0.87
N THR A 150 17.72 -10.16 -0.21
CA THR A 150 18.00 -9.14 0.81
C THR A 150 18.56 -7.83 0.24
N GLY A 151 18.83 -7.76 -1.07
CA GLY A 151 19.54 -6.64 -1.71
C GLY A 151 18.93 -5.25 -1.52
N PRO A 152 17.61 -5.06 -1.65
CA PRO A 152 16.97 -3.76 -1.44
C PRO A 152 16.49 -3.52 0.00
N LEU A 153 16.72 -4.48 0.92
CA LEU A 153 16.15 -4.47 2.26
C LEU A 153 16.95 -3.60 3.23
N LEU A 154 16.22 -2.91 4.10
CA LEU A 154 16.75 -2.09 5.18
C LEU A 154 16.29 -2.66 6.53
N PRO A 155 17.01 -2.42 7.63
CA PRO A 155 16.63 -2.97 8.93
C PRO A 155 15.25 -2.48 9.36
N GLY A 156 14.41 -3.42 9.82
CA GLY A 156 12.98 -3.24 10.11
C GLY A 156 12.04 -3.73 9.02
N ASP A 157 12.51 -3.93 7.78
CA ASP A 157 11.69 -4.59 6.74
C ASP A 157 11.28 -6.00 7.16
N LEU A 158 10.05 -6.39 6.84
CA LEU A 158 9.51 -7.70 7.19
C LEU A 158 9.68 -8.67 6.01
N MET A 159 10.27 -9.84 6.26
CA MET A 159 10.50 -10.93 5.31
C MET A 159 9.44 -12.02 5.50
N PHE A 160 8.97 -12.67 4.44
CA PHE A 160 7.85 -13.62 4.48
C PHE A 160 8.10 -14.90 3.67
N TRP A 161 7.48 -16.01 4.10
CA TRP A 161 7.55 -17.32 3.44
C TRP A 161 6.18 -17.96 3.28
N GLY A 162 5.99 -18.62 2.14
CA GLY A 162 4.77 -19.35 1.77
C GLY A 162 4.46 -19.22 0.28
N SER A 163 3.70 -20.18 -0.26
CA SER A 163 3.29 -20.22 -1.67
C SER A 163 1.77 -20.16 -1.77
N GLY A 164 1.22 -19.05 -2.27
CA GLY A 164 -0.23 -18.78 -2.33
C GLY A 164 -0.87 -18.41 -0.98
N HIS A 165 -0.40 -19.01 0.11
CA HIS A 165 -0.67 -18.60 1.49
C HIS A 165 0.65 -18.43 2.24
N ILE A 166 0.79 -17.31 2.96
CA ILE A 166 1.97 -17.01 3.76
C ILE A 166 1.80 -17.59 5.16
N HIS A 167 2.80 -18.35 5.63
CA HIS A 167 2.80 -18.95 6.96
C HIS A 167 3.78 -18.25 7.93
N HIS A 168 4.96 -17.86 7.47
CA HIS A 168 6.00 -17.27 8.33
C HIS A 168 6.33 -15.81 8.00
N VAL A 169 6.74 -15.07 9.03
CA VAL A 169 7.25 -13.69 8.94
C VAL A 169 8.40 -13.46 9.93
N ALA A 170 9.42 -12.70 9.51
CA ALA A 170 10.56 -12.28 10.34
C ALA A 170 10.93 -10.82 10.07
N MET A 171 11.65 -10.17 10.97
CA MET A 171 12.11 -8.79 10.79
C MET A 171 13.60 -8.76 10.42
N TYR A 172 13.93 -8.20 9.26
CA TYR A 172 15.30 -8.05 8.79
C TYR A 172 16.08 -7.07 9.68
N LEU A 173 17.30 -7.43 10.06
CA LEU A 173 18.18 -6.62 10.93
C LEU A 173 19.24 -5.86 10.15
N GLY A 174 19.41 -6.13 8.85
CA GLY A 174 20.63 -5.79 8.12
C GLY A 174 21.72 -6.83 8.30
N GLY A 175 22.87 -6.63 7.66
CA GLY A 175 24.03 -7.55 7.78
C GLY A 175 23.76 -9.00 7.36
N GLY A 176 22.69 -9.27 6.61
CA GLY A 176 22.25 -10.64 6.30
C GLY A 176 21.66 -11.40 7.50
N GLN A 177 21.19 -10.72 8.54
CA GLN A 177 20.52 -11.30 9.71
C GLN A 177 19.05 -10.86 9.81
N MET A 178 18.25 -11.63 10.53
CA MET A 178 16.87 -11.32 10.88
C MET A 178 16.54 -11.79 12.31
N VAL A 179 15.53 -11.18 12.95
CA VAL A 179 14.94 -11.65 14.21
C VAL A 179 13.59 -12.32 13.94
N GLU A 180 13.36 -13.48 14.53
CA GLU A 180 12.17 -14.30 14.30
C GLU A 180 11.66 -14.99 15.57
N ALA A 181 10.34 -15.19 15.64
CA ALA A 181 9.72 -16.29 16.37
C ALA A 181 9.50 -17.40 15.33
N TYR A 182 10.28 -18.49 15.39
CA TYR A 182 10.36 -19.43 14.27
C TYR A 182 9.29 -20.52 14.31
N GLU A 183 9.34 -21.40 15.31
CA GLU A 183 8.49 -22.59 15.42
C GLU A 183 8.29 -22.96 16.90
N SER A 184 7.29 -23.80 17.18
CA SER A 184 6.97 -24.30 18.52
C SER A 184 8.18 -24.90 19.24
N GLY A 185 8.21 -24.81 20.56
CA GLY A 185 9.35 -25.28 21.36
C GLY A 185 10.64 -24.45 21.24
N THR A 186 10.73 -23.50 20.30
CA THR A 186 11.87 -22.58 20.20
C THR A 186 11.66 -21.28 20.98
N HIS A 187 12.65 -20.37 20.90
CA HIS A 187 12.62 -19.05 21.50
C HIS A 187 12.88 -17.99 20.43
N ILE A 188 12.46 -16.74 20.68
CA ILE A 188 12.77 -15.60 19.82
C ILE A 188 14.30 -15.47 19.66
N ARG A 189 14.76 -15.47 18.42
CA ARG A 189 16.19 -15.63 18.07
C ARG A 189 16.61 -14.72 16.93
N VAL A 190 17.91 -14.45 16.85
CA VAL A 190 18.55 -13.97 15.62
C VAL A 190 18.92 -15.18 14.76
N ALA A 191 18.73 -15.07 13.45
CA ALA A 191 19.15 -16.07 12.48
C ALA A 191 19.69 -15.38 11.21
N PRO A 192 20.51 -16.07 10.39
CA PRO A 192 20.80 -15.63 9.03
C PRO A 192 19.52 -15.47 8.21
N ALA A 193 19.44 -14.41 7.41
CA ALA A 193 18.30 -14.13 6.55
C ALA A 193 18.17 -15.18 5.43
N ARG A 194 17.00 -15.82 5.31
CA ARG A 194 16.78 -16.99 4.43
C ARG A 194 15.95 -16.62 3.20
N THR A 195 16.56 -16.58 2.01
CA THR A 195 15.88 -16.23 0.74
C THR A 195 15.74 -17.41 -0.24
N GLY A 196 15.91 -18.64 0.24
CA GLY A 196 15.66 -19.87 -0.52
C GLY A 196 14.38 -20.58 -0.06
N GLY A 197 14.00 -21.65 -0.75
CA GLY A 197 12.75 -22.36 -0.49
C GLY A 197 11.56 -21.56 -1.03
N ASP A 198 10.51 -21.42 -0.21
CA ASP A 198 9.27 -20.71 -0.48
C ASP A 198 9.28 -19.26 0.03
N TYR A 199 10.46 -18.62 0.07
CA TYR A 199 10.57 -17.19 0.36
C TYR A 199 9.74 -16.38 -0.64
N ALA A 200 8.71 -15.69 -0.15
CA ALA A 200 7.77 -14.93 -0.99
C ALA A 200 8.30 -13.54 -1.33
N GLY A 201 9.10 -12.96 -0.42
CA GLY A 201 9.59 -11.59 -0.53
C GLY A 201 9.56 -10.86 0.80
N ALA A 202 9.53 -9.52 0.74
CA ALA A 202 9.54 -8.65 1.91
C ALA A 202 8.71 -7.38 1.70
N ILE A 203 8.36 -6.69 2.79
CA ILE A 203 7.66 -5.39 2.77
C ILE A 203 8.32 -4.38 3.73
N ARG A 204 8.24 -3.09 3.40
CA ARG A 204 8.71 -1.97 4.23
C ARG A 204 7.55 -1.21 4.86
N ILE A 205 7.46 -1.18 6.18
CA ILE A 205 6.31 -0.56 6.86
C ILE A 205 6.37 0.97 6.83
N ASN A 206 5.24 1.59 6.47
CA ASN A 206 4.94 3.01 6.59
C ASN A 206 4.66 3.34 8.08
N PRO A 207 5.55 4.05 8.78
CA PRO A 207 5.43 4.25 10.22
C PRO A 207 4.36 5.26 10.65
N SER A 208 3.79 6.05 9.72
CA SER A 208 2.83 7.09 10.09
C SER A 208 1.46 6.52 10.49
N GLY A 209 1.12 5.30 10.06
CA GLY A 209 -0.24 4.77 10.15
C GLY A 209 -1.24 5.54 9.28
N THR A 210 -0.77 6.33 8.31
CA THR A 210 -1.60 7.05 7.32
C THR A 210 -1.28 6.50 5.94
N VAL A 211 -2.16 5.65 5.43
CA VAL A 211 -2.21 5.41 3.98
C VAL A 211 -2.54 6.75 3.32
N PRO A 212 -1.93 7.14 2.19
CA PRO A 212 -2.30 8.36 1.48
C PRO A 212 -3.81 8.34 1.16
N PRO A 213 -4.58 9.36 1.57
CA PRO A 213 -6.01 9.38 1.33
C PRO A 213 -6.28 9.52 -0.18
N PRO A 214 -7.29 8.84 -0.75
CA PRO A 214 -7.71 9.04 -2.12
C PRO A 214 -8.09 10.52 -2.41
N PRO A 215 -8.04 10.96 -3.68
CA PRO A 215 -8.67 12.22 -4.08
C PRO A 215 -10.13 12.24 -3.63
N ALA A 216 -10.56 13.34 -3.00
CA ALA A 216 -11.83 13.43 -2.25
C ALA A 216 -13.11 13.47 -3.11
N ASN A 217 -13.07 12.90 -4.32
CA ASN A 217 -14.06 13.08 -5.38
C ASN A 217 -15.08 11.93 -5.47
N GLY A 218 -15.39 11.26 -4.35
CA GLY A 218 -16.30 10.12 -4.29
C GLY A 218 -15.67 8.78 -4.70
N GLY A 219 -16.53 7.79 -4.94
CA GLY A 219 -16.17 6.38 -5.15
C GLY A 219 -16.14 5.54 -3.85
N THR A 220 -16.11 4.22 -4.00
CA THR A 220 -15.97 3.26 -2.90
C THR A 220 -14.49 2.92 -2.71
N THR A 221 -14.01 2.95 -1.46
CA THR A 221 -12.59 2.80 -1.14
C THR A 221 -12.14 1.34 -1.11
N PHE A 222 -11.17 0.99 -1.95
CA PHE A 222 -10.46 -0.29 -1.96
C PHE A 222 -8.95 -0.06 -1.80
N GLU A 223 -8.18 -1.13 -1.90
CA GLU A 223 -6.74 -1.11 -1.72
C GLU A 223 -6.07 -2.05 -2.71
N THR A 224 -4.95 -1.63 -3.29
CA THR A 224 -4.16 -2.47 -4.18
C THR A 224 -3.22 -3.40 -3.43
N TRP A 225 -2.75 -4.45 -4.10
CA TRP A 225 -1.63 -5.29 -3.65
C TRP A 225 -0.52 -5.31 -4.71
N GLY A 226 0.66 -5.82 -4.37
CA GLY A 226 1.82 -5.84 -5.27
C GLY A 226 2.60 -4.52 -5.30
N THR A 227 3.43 -4.34 -6.34
CA THR A 227 4.35 -3.19 -6.51
C THR A 227 4.54 -2.86 -7.99
N SER A 228 4.81 -1.58 -8.30
CA SER A 228 4.83 -1.08 -9.68
C SER A 228 3.51 -1.33 -10.43
N VAL A 229 2.41 -1.34 -9.68
CA VAL A 229 1.04 -1.49 -10.19
C VAL A 229 0.71 -0.25 -11.00
N ARG A 230 0.39 -0.43 -12.28
CA ARG A 230 0.16 0.69 -13.21
C ARG A 230 -1.32 0.99 -13.33
N THR A 231 -1.65 2.27 -13.36
CA THR A 231 -2.95 2.73 -13.86
C THR A 231 -2.81 3.16 -15.31
N HIS A 232 -3.88 3.04 -16.08
CA HIS A 232 -3.89 3.21 -17.53
C HIS A 232 -4.98 4.20 -17.97
N SER A 233 -4.85 4.79 -19.16
CA SER A 233 -5.82 5.76 -19.69
C SER A 233 -7.14 5.14 -20.17
N THR A 234 -7.11 3.85 -20.50
CA THR A 234 -8.27 3.00 -20.82
C THR A 234 -8.07 1.63 -20.13
N PRO A 235 -9.10 0.76 -20.01
CA PRO A 235 -8.96 -0.52 -19.31
C PRO A 235 -8.24 -1.58 -20.16
N SER A 236 -6.95 -1.36 -20.40
CA SER A 236 -6.03 -2.29 -21.07
C SER A 236 -4.60 -2.06 -20.58
N VAL A 237 -3.83 -3.14 -20.40
CA VAL A 237 -2.40 -3.05 -20.03
C VAL A 237 -1.53 -2.50 -21.17
N SER A 238 -2.06 -2.47 -22.39
CA SER A 238 -1.42 -1.86 -23.56
C SER A 238 -1.60 -0.34 -23.64
N ALA A 239 -2.55 0.22 -22.90
CA ALA A 239 -2.86 1.64 -22.93
C ALA A 239 -1.82 2.49 -22.17
N SER A 240 -1.77 3.80 -22.46
CA SER A 240 -0.77 4.69 -21.87
C SER A 240 -0.90 4.73 -20.34
N VAL A 241 0.21 4.46 -19.65
CA VAL A 241 0.30 4.53 -18.19
C VAL A 241 0.00 5.95 -17.72
N VAL A 242 -0.86 6.09 -16.71
CA VAL A 242 -1.23 7.36 -16.08
C VAL A 242 -0.42 7.57 -14.79
N ASP A 243 -0.37 6.55 -13.93
CA ASP A 243 0.47 6.51 -12.72
C ASP A 243 1.06 5.09 -12.51
N THR A 244 2.01 4.96 -11.59
CA THR A 244 2.61 3.67 -11.19
C THR A 244 2.84 3.63 -9.69
N PHE A 245 1.95 2.92 -9.00
CA PHE A 245 2.00 2.76 -7.55
C PHE A 245 3.22 1.93 -7.13
N ALA A 246 4.12 2.54 -6.35
CA ALA A 246 5.34 1.89 -5.86
C ALA A 246 5.07 0.71 -4.91
N GLY A 247 3.87 0.63 -4.33
CA GLY A 247 3.39 -0.45 -3.45
C GLY A 247 1.88 -0.36 -3.24
N PRO A 248 1.32 -1.11 -2.26
CA PRO A 248 -0.09 -1.04 -1.88
C PRO A 248 -0.56 0.39 -1.68
N THR A 249 -1.64 0.73 -2.38
CA THR A 249 -2.19 2.08 -2.45
C THR A 249 -3.69 1.99 -2.23
N GLN A 250 -4.21 2.83 -1.33
CA GLN A 250 -5.66 2.96 -1.16
C GLN A 250 -6.21 3.74 -2.36
N VAL A 251 -7.14 3.10 -3.08
CA VAL A 251 -7.74 3.64 -4.31
C VAL A 251 -9.23 3.84 -4.09
N SER A 252 -9.78 4.95 -4.58
CA SER A 252 -11.23 5.12 -4.64
C SER A 252 -11.72 4.71 -6.02
N VAL A 253 -12.53 3.66 -6.07
CA VAL A 253 -13.13 3.11 -7.28
C VAL A 253 -14.50 3.75 -7.49
N GLN A 254 -14.66 4.45 -8.62
CA GLN A 254 -15.91 5.11 -8.99
C GLN A 254 -16.91 4.12 -9.57
N CYS A 255 -16.42 3.19 -10.39
CA CYS A 255 -17.18 2.16 -11.10
C CYS A 255 -16.24 1.06 -11.60
N GLN A 256 -16.79 -0.06 -12.08
CA GLN A 256 -16.03 -1.15 -12.73
C GLN A 256 -16.70 -1.61 -14.03
N GLN A 257 -16.00 -2.39 -14.86
CA GLN A 257 -16.58 -3.08 -16.02
C GLN A 257 -15.69 -4.24 -16.47
N HIS A 258 -16.22 -5.14 -17.29
CA HIS A 258 -15.42 -6.11 -18.04
C HIS A 258 -14.60 -5.43 -19.15
N ALA A 259 -13.35 -5.85 -19.36
CA ALA A 259 -12.44 -5.37 -20.40
C ALA A 259 -11.32 -6.40 -20.70
N GLU A 260 -10.05 -5.99 -20.84
CA GLU A 260 -8.95 -6.92 -21.16
C GLU A 260 -8.71 -7.93 -20.03
N THR A 261 -8.72 -9.23 -20.33
CA THR A 261 -8.32 -10.27 -19.37
C THR A 261 -6.84 -10.17 -19.03
N VAL A 262 -6.52 -9.89 -17.78
CA VAL A 262 -5.15 -9.81 -17.27
C VAL A 262 -4.84 -11.07 -16.45
N THR A 263 -3.64 -11.62 -16.63
CA THR A 263 -3.05 -12.63 -15.74
C THR A 263 -1.80 -12.06 -15.08
N ALA A 264 -1.75 -12.04 -13.75
CA ALA A 264 -0.57 -11.64 -12.98
C ALA A 264 -0.45 -12.44 -11.67
N GLU A 265 0.78 -12.88 -11.36
CA GLU A 265 1.14 -13.60 -10.12
C GLU A 265 0.22 -14.79 -9.75
N GLY A 266 -0.36 -15.44 -10.76
CA GLY A 266 -1.26 -16.59 -10.62
C GLY A 266 -2.77 -16.25 -10.63
N TYR A 267 -3.12 -14.98 -10.49
CA TYR A 267 -4.49 -14.48 -10.57
C TYR A 267 -4.85 -14.13 -12.02
N THR A 268 -6.10 -14.40 -12.43
CA THR A 268 -6.64 -14.01 -13.75
C THR A 268 -8.06 -13.50 -13.60
N ASN A 269 -8.34 -12.29 -14.09
CA ASN A 269 -9.69 -11.79 -14.32
C ASN A 269 -9.69 -10.71 -15.42
N ASP A 270 -10.88 -10.30 -15.83
CA ASP A 270 -11.15 -9.33 -16.89
C ASP A 270 -11.84 -8.06 -16.38
N ILE A 271 -12.01 -7.89 -15.06
CA ILE A 271 -12.66 -6.72 -14.49
C ILE A 271 -11.64 -5.59 -14.33
N TRP A 272 -12.06 -4.38 -14.69
CA TRP A 272 -11.28 -3.16 -14.53
C TRP A 272 -12.08 -2.09 -13.78
N SER A 273 -11.46 -1.53 -12.76
CA SER A 273 -11.96 -0.42 -11.96
C SER A 273 -11.53 0.91 -12.55
N ARG A 274 -12.46 1.87 -12.63
CA ARG A 274 -12.16 3.26 -12.91
C ARG A 274 -11.97 4.03 -11.60
N LEU A 275 -10.85 4.70 -11.45
CA LEU A 275 -10.46 5.39 -10.23
C LEU A 275 -10.96 6.84 -10.20
N ALA A 276 -10.93 7.47 -9.02
CA ALA A 276 -11.40 8.84 -8.80
C ALA A 276 -10.57 9.96 -9.48
N ASP A 277 -9.39 9.65 -9.99
CA ASP A 277 -8.61 10.51 -10.89
C ASP A 277 -9.00 10.35 -12.37
N GLY A 278 -9.83 9.35 -12.69
CA GLY A 278 -10.29 8.99 -14.02
C GLY A 278 -9.45 7.94 -14.75
N SER A 279 -8.37 7.45 -14.14
CA SER A 279 -7.55 6.35 -14.65
C SER A 279 -8.21 4.97 -14.44
N TRP A 280 -7.65 3.94 -15.06
CA TRP A 280 -8.14 2.57 -15.01
C TRP A 280 -7.11 1.62 -14.39
N LEU A 281 -7.59 0.67 -13.59
CA LEU A 281 -6.79 -0.35 -12.94
C LEU A 281 -7.49 -1.71 -13.07
N THR A 282 -6.77 -2.75 -13.48
CA THR A 282 -7.29 -4.12 -13.46
C THR A 282 -7.53 -4.58 -12.02
N ASN A 283 -8.70 -5.19 -11.77
CA ASN A 283 -9.06 -5.70 -10.46
C ASN A 283 -8.19 -6.87 -10.03
N VAL A 284 -7.38 -7.46 -10.94
CA VAL A 284 -6.30 -8.39 -10.57
C VAL A 284 -5.45 -7.82 -9.44
N TYR A 285 -5.08 -6.52 -9.48
CA TYR A 285 -4.26 -5.88 -8.44
C TYR A 285 -5.04 -5.24 -7.30
N ILE A 286 -6.38 -5.41 -7.22
CA ILE A 286 -7.20 -4.86 -6.14
C ILE A 286 -7.59 -5.98 -5.17
N LYS A 287 -7.55 -5.70 -3.86
CA LYS A 287 -7.95 -6.66 -2.84
C LYS A 287 -9.46 -6.88 -2.85
N GLY A 288 -9.87 -8.13 -3.12
CA GLY A 288 -11.26 -8.55 -3.03
C GLY A 288 -11.57 -9.76 -3.91
N PRO A 289 -12.85 -10.09 -4.09
CA PRO A 289 -13.31 -10.80 -5.29
C PRO A 289 -12.96 -10.01 -6.57
N ALA A 290 -12.95 -10.70 -7.72
CA ALA A 290 -12.63 -10.08 -9.01
C ALA A 290 -13.60 -8.94 -9.40
N GLU A 291 -14.89 -9.11 -9.13
CA GLU A 291 -15.91 -8.07 -9.19
C GLU A 291 -16.10 -7.48 -7.78
N LEU A 292 -15.89 -6.17 -7.60
CA LEU A 292 -15.85 -5.54 -6.29
C LEU A 292 -17.27 -5.26 -5.75
N PRO A 293 -17.58 -5.63 -4.49
CA PRO A 293 -18.92 -5.46 -3.94
C PRO A 293 -19.23 -3.99 -3.67
N GLY A 294 -20.42 -3.54 -4.10
CA GLY A 294 -20.86 -2.16 -3.90
C GLY A 294 -20.17 -1.13 -4.81
N VAL A 295 -19.53 -1.58 -5.90
CA VAL A 295 -19.07 -0.73 -7.00
C VAL A 295 -20.08 -0.83 -8.15
N PRO A 296 -20.60 0.29 -8.68
CA PRO A 296 -21.52 0.27 -9.83
C PRO A 296 -20.77 -0.02 -11.14
N ASP A 297 -21.49 -0.47 -12.17
CA ASP A 297 -20.93 -0.56 -13.52
C ASP A 297 -20.57 0.83 -14.09
N CYS A 298 -19.50 0.91 -14.89
CA CYS A 298 -19.09 2.13 -15.59
C CYS A 298 -19.98 2.48 -16.80
N GLY A 299 -21.02 1.69 -17.08
CA GLY A 299 -21.78 1.72 -18.34
C GLY A 299 -21.19 0.81 -19.42
N GLY A 300 -20.06 0.16 -19.17
CA GLY A 300 -19.56 -0.95 -20.00
C GLY A 300 -20.42 -2.21 -19.88
N SER A 301 -20.13 -3.21 -20.70
CA SER A 301 -20.92 -4.45 -20.73
C SER A 301 -20.76 -5.32 -19.48
N THR A 302 -21.87 -5.96 -19.10
CA THR A 302 -22.00 -6.99 -18.08
C THR A 302 -21.59 -8.39 -18.56
N THR A 303 -20.96 -8.49 -19.74
CA THR A 303 -20.48 -9.75 -20.32
C THR A 303 -18.95 -9.69 -20.54
N PRO A 304 -18.18 -10.68 -20.03
CA PRO A 304 -16.76 -10.82 -20.32
C PRO A 304 -16.42 -10.78 -21.81
N PRO A 305 -15.47 -9.93 -22.24
CA PRO A 305 -14.87 -10.03 -23.57
C PRO A 305 -14.28 -11.42 -23.82
N PRO A 306 -14.77 -12.19 -24.81
CA PRO A 306 -14.30 -13.55 -25.03
C PRO A 306 -12.83 -13.57 -25.46
N THR A 307 -11.98 -14.16 -24.63
CA THR A 307 -10.50 -14.27 -24.82
C THR A 307 -10.08 -15.19 -25.97
N SER A 308 -11.03 -15.70 -26.77
CA SER A 308 -10.77 -16.33 -28.05
C SER A 308 -11.97 -16.13 -29.00
N GLY A 309 -11.69 -15.91 -30.29
CA GLY A 309 -12.70 -15.78 -31.35
C GLY A 309 -12.87 -14.37 -31.94
N SER A 310 -12.53 -13.29 -31.21
CA SER A 310 -12.61 -11.92 -31.72
C SER A 310 -11.36 -11.44 -32.47
N LYS A 311 -11.50 -10.37 -33.26
CA LYS A 311 -10.41 -9.66 -33.94
C LYS A 311 -10.43 -8.15 -33.68
N ALA A 312 -9.26 -7.58 -33.41
CA ALA A 312 -9.09 -6.14 -33.21
C ALA A 312 -9.13 -5.37 -34.54
N PHE A 313 -9.92 -4.29 -34.59
CA PHE A 313 -9.94 -3.30 -35.67
C PHE A 313 -9.87 -1.89 -35.10
N GLN A 314 -9.41 -0.93 -35.90
CA GLN A 314 -9.36 0.48 -35.54
C GLN A 314 -10.62 1.19 -36.04
N THR A 315 -11.25 2.05 -35.25
CA THR A 315 -12.28 2.99 -35.76
C THR A 315 -11.63 4.24 -36.35
N TRP A 316 -12.40 5.08 -37.04
CA TRP A 316 -11.91 6.37 -37.60
C TRP A 316 -12.81 7.59 -37.32
N GLY A 317 -14.09 7.40 -37.00
CA GLY A 317 -14.98 8.49 -36.62
C GLY A 317 -14.77 8.97 -35.18
N THR A 318 -15.29 10.16 -34.87
CA THR A 318 -15.46 10.68 -33.50
C THR A 318 -16.94 10.64 -33.11
N GLY A 319 -17.22 10.46 -31.82
CA GLY A 319 -18.60 10.40 -31.30
C GLY A 319 -19.40 9.17 -31.77
N VAL A 320 -18.70 8.09 -32.09
CA VAL A 320 -19.27 6.84 -32.61
C VAL A 320 -20.04 6.12 -31.50
N ARG A 321 -21.21 5.55 -31.82
CA ARG A 321 -22.05 4.81 -30.86
C ARG A 321 -22.11 3.33 -31.19
N THR A 322 -22.26 2.51 -30.17
CA THR A 322 -22.67 1.11 -30.30
C THR A 322 -24.11 0.93 -29.82
N HIS A 323 -24.77 -0.13 -30.28
CA HIS A 323 -26.21 -0.34 -30.13
C HIS A 323 -26.53 -1.76 -29.65
N SER A 324 -27.68 -1.95 -28.98
CA SER A 324 -28.10 -3.26 -28.45
C SER A 324 -28.48 -4.28 -29.54
N GLU A 325 -28.84 -3.77 -30.72
CA GLU A 325 -29.19 -4.52 -31.94
C GLU A 325 -28.57 -3.80 -33.15
N PRO A 326 -28.40 -4.45 -34.32
CA PRO A 326 -27.71 -3.87 -35.47
C PRO A 326 -28.59 -2.89 -36.29
N HIS A 327 -29.12 -1.87 -35.62
CA HIS A 327 -29.82 -0.73 -36.22
C HIS A 327 -29.69 0.51 -35.33
N VAL A 328 -29.64 1.70 -35.92
CA VAL A 328 -29.33 2.97 -35.22
C VAL A 328 -30.44 3.44 -34.28
N ASN A 329 -31.61 2.80 -34.33
CA ASN A 329 -32.75 3.08 -33.46
C ASN A 329 -32.75 2.21 -32.19
N ALA A 330 -31.90 1.19 -32.11
CA ALA A 330 -31.72 0.36 -30.92
C ALA A 330 -31.04 1.15 -29.80
N GLY A 331 -31.22 0.69 -28.56
CA GLY A 331 -30.65 1.34 -27.37
C GLY A 331 -29.13 1.49 -27.50
N VAL A 332 -28.61 2.68 -27.24
CA VAL A 332 -27.16 2.94 -27.24
C VAL A 332 -26.53 2.20 -26.06
N VAL A 333 -25.45 1.45 -26.33
CA VAL A 333 -24.72 0.69 -25.30
C VAL A 333 -23.46 1.46 -24.88
N ASP A 334 -22.59 1.84 -25.83
CA ASP A 334 -21.36 2.61 -25.56
C ASP A 334 -21.17 3.77 -26.56
N TYR A 335 -20.25 4.69 -26.24
CA TYR A 335 -19.95 5.92 -26.98
C TYR A 335 -18.43 6.20 -27.04
N PHE A 336 -17.84 5.96 -28.22
CA PHE A 336 -16.45 6.26 -28.50
C PHE A 336 -16.29 7.73 -28.92
N ALA A 337 -15.96 8.59 -27.95
CA ALA A 337 -15.72 10.02 -28.17
C ALA A 337 -14.58 10.31 -29.17
N GLN A 338 -13.65 9.37 -29.37
CA GLN A 338 -12.49 9.45 -30.25
C GLN A 338 -12.25 8.10 -30.96
N PRO A 339 -11.49 8.06 -32.07
CA PRO A 339 -11.06 6.81 -32.70
C PRO A 339 -10.34 5.89 -31.70
N THR A 340 -10.68 4.60 -31.70
CA THR A 340 -10.23 3.61 -30.72
C THR A 340 -10.07 2.22 -31.36
N THR A 341 -9.60 1.26 -30.58
CA THR A 341 -9.57 -0.16 -30.98
C THR A 341 -10.86 -0.84 -30.53
N VAL A 342 -11.55 -1.53 -31.44
CA VAL A 342 -12.73 -2.35 -31.16
C VAL A 342 -12.43 -3.81 -31.48
N ASN A 343 -12.89 -4.73 -30.62
CA ASN A 343 -12.73 -6.17 -30.86
C ASN A 343 -14.05 -6.74 -31.39
N VAL A 344 -14.05 -7.20 -32.64
CA VAL A 344 -15.21 -7.74 -33.35
C VAL A 344 -15.24 -9.26 -33.21
N VAL A 345 -16.36 -9.80 -32.72
CA VAL A 345 -16.60 -11.26 -32.56
C VAL A 345 -17.14 -11.86 -33.87
N CYS A 346 -18.18 -11.24 -34.43
CA CYS A 346 -18.79 -11.63 -35.70
C CYS A 346 -19.40 -10.40 -36.38
N GLN A 347 -19.88 -10.52 -37.62
CA GLN A 347 -20.55 -9.43 -38.35
C GLN A 347 -21.78 -9.92 -39.12
N ALA A 348 -22.77 -9.04 -39.32
CA ALA A 348 -24.04 -9.35 -39.99
C ALA A 348 -24.43 -8.26 -40.99
N HIS A 349 -25.27 -8.63 -41.97
CA HIS A 349 -26.03 -7.67 -42.76
C HIS A 349 -27.31 -7.30 -42.00
N ALA A 350 -27.60 -6.00 -41.86
CA ALA A 350 -28.73 -5.50 -41.09
C ALA A 350 -29.25 -4.16 -41.66
N GLN A 351 -29.40 -3.11 -40.84
CA GLN A 351 -29.87 -1.82 -41.33
C GLN A 351 -28.80 -1.15 -42.21
N GLU A 352 -29.15 -0.73 -43.44
CA GLU A 352 -28.33 0.19 -44.22
C GLU A 352 -28.22 1.54 -43.50
N VAL A 353 -26.99 1.96 -43.23
CA VAL A 353 -26.65 3.26 -42.64
C VAL A 353 -25.98 4.12 -43.70
N THR A 354 -26.16 5.44 -43.64
CA THR A 354 -25.38 6.40 -44.40
C THR A 354 -24.85 7.48 -43.46
N ALA A 355 -23.53 7.64 -43.41
CA ALA A 355 -22.86 8.64 -42.58
C ALA A 355 -21.54 9.10 -43.24
N ASP A 356 -21.22 10.38 -43.12
CA ASP A 356 -19.93 10.98 -43.51
C ASP A 356 -19.48 10.68 -44.96
N GLY A 357 -20.44 10.45 -45.86
CA GLY A 357 -20.21 10.13 -47.28
C GLY A 357 -20.11 8.63 -47.61
N TYR A 358 -20.24 7.76 -46.61
CA TYR A 358 -20.20 6.30 -46.74
C TYR A 358 -21.58 5.68 -46.50
N THR A 359 -21.89 4.59 -47.22
CA THR A 359 -23.12 3.81 -47.07
C THR A 359 -22.76 2.32 -47.06
N ASN A 360 -23.26 1.57 -46.07
CA ASN A 360 -23.34 0.11 -46.10
C ASN A 360 -24.34 -0.42 -45.05
N ASP A 361 -24.66 -1.71 -45.16
CA ASP A 361 -25.57 -2.48 -44.31
C ASP A 361 -24.86 -3.42 -43.33
N ALA A 362 -23.54 -3.32 -43.20
CA ALA A 362 -22.71 -4.24 -42.45
C ALA A 362 -22.51 -3.77 -41.00
N TRP A 363 -22.74 -4.67 -40.05
CA TRP A 363 -22.65 -4.40 -38.62
C TRP A 363 -21.78 -5.43 -37.92
N SER A 364 -20.79 -4.96 -37.15
CA SER A 364 -19.92 -5.76 -36.31
C SER A 364 -20.52 -5.92 -34.92
N LYS A 365 -20.67 -7.17 -34.47
CA LYS A 365 -20.91 -7.47 -33.06
C LYS A 365 -19.59 -7.46 -32.30
N LEU A 366 -19.47 -6.60 -31.31
CA LEU A 366 -18.26 -6.43 -30.51
C LEU A 366 -18.19 -7.44 -29.36
N THR A 367 -17.02 -7.54 -28.72
CA THR A 367 -16.78 -8.42 -27.56
C THR A 367 -17.63 -8.11 -26.34
N ASP A 368 -18.11 -6.87 -26.24
CA ASP A 368 -19.04 -6.41 -25.19
C ASP A 368 -20.50 -6.82 -25.48
N GLY A 369 -20.77 -7.47 -26.62
CA GLY A 369 -22.08 -7.90 -27.07
C GLY A 369 -22.87 -6.84 -27.87
N SER A 370 -22.40 -5.59 -27.93
CA SER A 370 -23.01 -4.50 -28.68
C SER A 370 -22.74 -4.58 -30.18
N TRP A 371 -23.46 -3.78 -30.96
CA TRP A 371 -23.36 -3.69 -32.41
C TRP A 371 -22.87 -2.33 -32.86
N LEU A 372 -21.90 -2.32 -33.77
CA LEU A 372 -21.30 -1.15 -34.38
C LEU A 372 -21.43 -1.24 -35.90
N THR A 373 -21.96 -0.20 -36.57
CA THR A 373 -21.93 -0.14 -38.04
C THR A 373 -20.49 -0.09 -38.55
N ASN A 374 -20.18 -0.94 -39.54
CA ASN A 374 -18.84 -1.06 -40.10
C ASN A 374 -18.37 0.21 -40.82
N ILE A 375 -19.27 1.16 -41.12
CA ILE A 375 -18.94 2.49 -41.65
C ILE A 375 -17.83 3.15 -40.81
N TYR A 376 -17.88 3.06 -39.48
CA TYR A 376 -16.91 3.71 -38.60
C TYR A 376 -15.63 2.90 -38.34
N ILE A 377 -15.50 1.70 -38.91
CA ILE A 377 -14.35 0.81 -38.76
C ILE A 377 -13.41 0.97 -39.97
N LYS A 378 -12.09 1.05 -39.75
CA LYS A 378 -11.09 1.16 -40.80
C LYS A 378 -10.94 -0.17 -41.55
N GLY A 379 -11.54 -0.27 -42.72
CA GLY A 379 -11.44 -1.45 -43.60
C GLY A 379 -12.38 -1.39 -44.80
N PRO A 380 -12.53 -2.50 -45.54
CA PRO A 380 -13.69 -2.71 -46.40
C PRO A 380 -14.97 -2.84 -45.55
N ALA A 381 -16.13 -2.59 -46.16
CA ALA A 381 -17.43 -2.66 -45.47
C ALA A 381 -17.70 -4.02 -44.80
N TRP A 382 -17.22 -5.12 -45.38
CA TRP A 382 -17.25 -6.45 -44.76
C TRP A 382 -15.84 -6.86 -44.31
N LEU A 383 -15.62 -7.02 -43.01
CA LEU A 383 -14.29 -7.12 -42.41
C LEU A 383 -13.61 -8.46 -42.72
N PRO A 384 -12.33 -8.46 -43.13
CA PRO A 384 -11.66 -9.67 -43.63
C PRO A 384 -11.39 -10.70 -42.52
N GLY A 385 -12.03 -11.86 -42.65
CA GLY A 385 -11.84 -12.98 -41.73
C GLY A 385 -12.45 -12.75 -40.34
N VAL A 386 -13.44 -11.89 -40.21
CA VAL A 386 -14.43 -11.91 -39.12
C VAL A 386 -15.56 -12.85 -39.56
N PRO A 387 -16.01 -13.81 -38.72
CA PRO A 387 -17.08 -14.73 -39.07
C PRO A 387 -18.43 -14.00 -39.18
N THR A 388 -19.36 -14.57 -39.95
CA THR A 388 -20.75 -14.10 -39.99
C THR A 388 -21.46 -14.43 -38.67
N CYS A 389 -22.31 -13.52 -38.16
CA CYS A 389 -23.28 -13.83 -37.11
C CYS A 389 -24.54 -14.49 -37.72
#